data_AF-A0A658NPJ6-F1
#
_entry.id   AF-A0A658NPJ6-F1
#
_cell.length_a   1.000
_cell.length_b   1.000
_cell.length_c   1.000
_cell.angle_alpha   90.00
_cell.angle_beta   90.00
_cell.angle_gamma   90.00
#
_symmetry.space_group_name_H-M   'P 1'
#
loop_
_entity.id
_entity.type
_entity.pdbx_description
1 polymer ?
#
loop_
_entity_poly.entity_id
_entity_poly.type
_entity_poly.pdbx_seq_one_letter_code
_entity_poly.pdbx_strand_id
1 'polypeptide(L)'
;FSVTLIEGVTGSGKTEIYLQLIDDVLARGQQALVLVPEIGLTPQLQQRFAQRFPQARIAVLHSGRTAGLRMIDWLHSAQGTADIIL
;
A
#
# COMPACT_ATOMS: atom_id res chain seq x y z
N PHE A 1 -11.19 -18.09 -1.59
CA PHE A 1 -9.99 -17.53 -0.93
C PHE A 1 -8.80 -18.40 -1.32
N SER A 2 -7.68 -17.79 -1.69
CA SER A 2 -6.44 -18.50 -2.06
C SER A 2 -5.25 -17.72 -1.53
N VAL A 3 -4.20 -18.43 -1.10
CA VAL A 3 -2.95 -17.84 -0.61
C VAL A 3 -1.83 -18.27 -1.54
N THR A 4 -1.01 -17.31 -1.96
CA THR A 4 0.10 -17.54 -2.89
C THR A 4 1.39 -16.98 -2.31
N LEU A 5 2.47 -17.76 -2.40
CA LEU A 5 3.83 -17.30 -2.12
C LEU A 5 4.53 -16.96 -3.43
N ILE A 6 5.06 -15.75 -3.53
CA ILE A 6 5.95 -15.35 -4.63
C ILE A 6 7.38 -15.36 -4.10
N GLU A 7 8.11 -16.43 -4.40
CA GLU A 7 9.51 -16.59 -4.00
C GLU A 7 10.46 -16.00 -5.06
N GLY A 8 11.49 -15.29 -4.60
CA GLY A 8 12.54 -14.79 -5.47
C GLY A 8 13.53 -13.90 -4.74
N VAL A 9 14.73 -13.74 -5.30
CA VAL A 9 15.79 -12.90 -4.74
C VAL A 9 15.49 -11.40 -4.91
N THR A 10 16.20 -10.52 -4.20
CA THR A 10 16.11 -9.07 -4.43
C THR A 10 16.44 -8.74 -5.89
N GLY A 11 15.71 -7.82 -6.50
CA GLY A 11 15.88 -7.48 -7.92
C GLY A 11 15.12 -8.40 -8.89
N SER A 12 14.52 -9.51 -8.43
CA SER A 12 13.73 -10.41 -9.29
C SER A 12 12.38 -9.86 -9.76
N GLY A 13 12.06 -8.59 -9.48
CA GLY A 13 10.81 -7.95 -9.91
C GLY A 13 9.58 -8.17 -9.03
N LYS A 14 9.67 -8.79 -7.85
CA LYS A 14 8.50 -9.03 -6.96
C LYS A 14 7.69 -7.77 -6.66
N THR A 15 8.36 -6.63 -6.45
CA THR A 15 7.67 -5.35 -6.21
C THR A 15 6.80 -4.96 -7.40
N GLU A 16 7.26 -5.18 -8.63
CA GLU A 16 6.47 -4.86 -9.83
C GLU A 16 5.22 -5.76 -9.92
N ILE A 17 5.37 -7.04 -9.56
CA ILE A 17 4.23 -7.95 -9.47
C ILE A 17 3.19 -7.42 -8.47
N TYR A 18 3.63 -6.96 -7.29
CA TYR A 18 2.71 -6.37 -6.30
C TYR A 18 2.01 -5.13 -6.84
N LEU A 19 2.74 -4.23 -7.52
CA LEU A 19 2.16 -3.02 -8.10
C LEU A 19 1.12 -3.36 -9.19
N GLN A 20 1.41 -4.34 -10.06
CA GLN A 20 0.46 -4.76 -11.08
C GLN A 20 -0.82 -5.39 -10.48
N LEU A 21 -0.66 -6.21 -9.44
CA LEU A 21 -1.81 -6.81 -8.74
C LEU A 21 -2.66 -5.74 -8.05
N ILE A 22 -2.03 -4.70 -7.49
CA ILE A 22 -2.76 -3.57 -6.89
C ILE A 22 -3.51 -2.79 -7.96
N ASP A 23 -2.92 -2.55 -9.12
CA ASP A 23 -3.59 -1.90 -10.26
C ASP A 23 -4.88 -2.63 -10.65
N ASP A 24 -4.83 -3.96 -10.74
CA ASP A 24 -6.00 -4.80 -11.04
C ASP A 24 -7.08 -4.76 -9.94
N VAL A 25 -6.67 -4.62 -8.67
CA VAL A 25 -7.58 -4.47 -7.52
C VAL A 25 -8.26 -3.11 -7.57
N LEU A 26 -7.51 -2.04 -7.84
CA LEU A 26 -8.03 -0.68 -7.95
C LEU A 26 -8.97 -0.53 -9.15
N ALA A 27 -8.68 -1.17 -10.29
CA ALA A 27 -9.54 -1.18 -11.47
C ALA A 27 -10.93 -1.80 -11.18
N ARG A 28 -11.05 -2.63 -10.14
CA ARG A 28 -12.31 -3.22 -9.67
C ARG A 28 -13.02 -2.38 -8.61
N GLY A 29 -12.47 -1.20 -8.29
CA GLY A 29 -12.99 -0.32 -7.23
C GLY A 29 -12.79 -0.88 -5.82
N GLN A 30 -11.79 -1.73 -5.62
CA GLN A 30 -11.49 -2.37 -4.33
C GLN A 30 -10.25 -1.74 -3.68
N GLN A 31 -10.10 -1.90 -2.36
CA GLN A 31 -8.94 -1.40 -1.61
C GLN A 31 -7.80 -2.43 -1.59
N ALA A 32 -6.56 -1.94 -1.57
CA ALA A 32 -5.36 -2.76 -1.38
C ALA A 32 -4.66 -2.44 -0.05
N LEU A 33 -4.33 -3.47 0.73
CA LEU A 33 -3.51 -3.37 1.95
C LEU A 33 -2.12 -3.96 1.69
N VAL A 34 -1.08 -3.19 1.94
CA VAL A 34 0.32 -3.62 1.81
C VAL A 34 0.97 -3.58 3.18
N LEU A 35 1.26 -4.75 3.75
CA LEU A 35 1.98 -4.86 5.01
C LEU A 35 3.47 -4.99 4.76
N VAL A 36 4.26 -4.15 5.42
CA VAL A 36 5.72 -4.20 5.40
C VAL A 36 6.27 -4.30 6.83
N PRO A 37 7.50 -4.82 7.01
CA PRO A 37 8.18 -4.68 8.30
C PRO A 37 8.27 -3.21 8.71
N GLU A 38 8.31 -2.89 10.01
CA GLU A 38 8.26 -1.49 10.50
C GLU A 38 9.31 -0.58 9.84
N ILE A 39 10.55 -1.07 9.69
CA ILE A 39 11.66 -0.34 9.06
C ILE A 39 11.47 -0.22 7.53
N GLY A 40 10.64 -1.08 6.95
CA GLY A 40 10.37 -1.18 5.51
C GLY A 40 9.48 -0.07 4.96
N LEU A 41 8.71 0.64 5.80
CA LEU A 41 7.86 1.76 5.38
C LEU A 41 8.66 3.04 5.17
N THR A 42 9.68 2.95 4.32
CA THR A 42 10.56 4.07 4.00
C THR A 42 9.83 5.12 3.16
N PRO A 43 10.24 6.40 3.23
CA PRO A 43 9.75 7.43 2.31
C PRO A 43 9.91 7.03 0.84
N GLN A 44 10.94 6.25 0.51
CA GLN A 44 11.16 5.73 -0.84
C GLN A 44 10.05 4.78 -1.30
N LEU A 45 9.57 3.90 -0.41
CA LEU A 45 8.44 3.02 -0.72
C LEU A 45 7.17 3.85 -0.95
N GLN A 46 6.86 4.78 -0.04
CA GLN A 46 5.70 5.66 -0.16
C GLN A 46 5.74 6.46 -1.49
N GLN A 47 6.89 7.02 -1.83
CA GLN A 47 7.08 7.74 -3.08
C GLN A 47 6.90 6.84 -4.31
N ARG A 48 7.38 5.60 -4.27
CA ARG A 48 7.17 4.64 -5.37
C ARG A 48 5.69 4.37 -5.61
N PHE A 49 4.92 4.18 -4.54
CA PHE A 49 3.47 4.01 -4.63
C PHE A 49 2.78 5.27 -5.16
N ALA A 50 3.13 6.45 -4.63
CA ALA A 50 2.58 7.72 -5.11
C ALA A 50 2.89 7.99 -6.59
N GLN A 51 4.07 7.60 -7.07
CA GLN A 51 4.45 7.73 -8.48
C GLN A 51 3.71 6.74 -9.37
N ARG A 52 3.52 5.48 -8.93
CA ARG A 52 2.80 4.45 -9.71
C ARG A 52 1.29 4.69 -9.76
N PHE A 53 0.73 5.29 -8.71
CA PHE A 53 -0.70 5.54 -8.56
C PHE A 53 -0.99 7.01 -8.22
N PRO A 54 -0.75 7.95 -9.14
CA PRO A 54 -0.85 9.39 -8.87
C PRO A 54 -2.27 9.87 -8.53
N GLN A 55 -3.29 9.08 -8.88
CA GLN A 55 -4.69 9.38 -8.61
C GLN A 55 -5.25 8.64 -7.38
N ALA A 56 -4.49 7.69 -6.83
CA ALA A 56 -4.95 6.90 -5.69
C ALA A 56 -4.80 7.68 -4.38
N ARG A 57 -5.80 7.57 -3.51
CA ARG A 57 -5.76 8.07 -2.13
C ARG A 57 -5.00 7.05 -1.30
N ILE A 58 -3.78 7.39 -0.90
CA ILE A 58 -2.89 6.51 -0.13
C ILE A 58 -2.96 6.90 1.35
N ALA A 59 -3.42 5.98 2.19
CA ALA A 59 -3.37 6.08 3.65
C ALA A 59 -2.08 5.44 4.16
N VAL A 60 -1.40 6.06 5.14
CA VAL A 60 -0.11 5.57 5.64
C VAL A 60 -0.15 5.43 7.17
N LEU A 61 -0.05 4.19 7.66
CA LEU A 61 -0.22 3.84 9.06
C LEU A 61 1.09 3.30 9.66
N HIS A 62 1.82 4.15 10.39
CA HIS A 62 2.99 3.71 11.17
C HIS A 62 3.20 4.53 12.45
N SER A 63 4.01 3.97 13.36
CA SER A 63 4.33 4.52 14.69
C SER A 63 4.85 5.96 14.65
N GLY A 64 5.59 6.33 13.61
CA GLY A 64 6.17 7.66 13.41
C GLY A 64 5.22 8.78 12.96
N ARG A 65 3.97 8.49 12.58
CA ARG A 65 2.98 9.54 12.27
C ARG A 65 2.40 10.15 13.53
N THR A 66 1.94 11.39 13.48
CA THR A 66 1.20 11.97 14.61
C THR A 66 -0.13 11.24 14.81
N ALA A 67 -0.64 11.19 16.06
CA ALA A 67 -1.89 10.49 16.37
C ALA A 67 -3.08 11.00 15.54
N GLY A 68 -3.15 12.31 15.28
CA GLY A 68 -4.19 12.91 14.44
C GLY A 68 -4.12 12.43 12.99
N LEU A 69 -2.93 12.43 12.37
CA LEU A 69 -2.77 11.94 11.00
C LEU A 69 -3.07 10.44 10.89
N ARG A 70 -2.60 9.63 11.86
CA ARG A 70 -2.96 8.20 11.90
C ARG A 70 -4.45 7.97 11.99
N MET A 71 -5.16 8.75 12.82
CA MET A 71 -6.60 8.63 12.98
C MET A 71 -7.33 8.96 11.67
N ILE A 72 -6.91 10.01 10.97
CA ILE A 72 -7.46 10.40 9.66
C ILE A 72 -7.24 9.27 8.64
N ASP A 73 -6.01 8.77 8.51
CA ASP A 73 -5.68 7.68 7.58
C ASP A 73 -6.43 6.39 7.92
N TRP A 74 -6.62 6.10 9.20
CA TRP A 74 -7.40 4.96 9.67
C TRP A 74 -8.88 5.10 9.33
N LEU A 75 -9.48 6.29 9.53
CA LEU A 75 -10.87 6.55 9.16
C LEU A 75 -11.08 6.40 7.64
N HIS A 76 -10.18 6.94 6.83
CA HIS A 76 -10.25 6.79 5.38
C HIS A 76 -10.19 5.32 4.96
N SER A 77 -9.31 4.55 5.60
CA SER A 77 -9.19 3.11 5.39
C SER A 77 -10.49 2.38 5.75
N ALA A 78 -11.02 2.62 6.95
CA ALA A 78 -12.23 1.95 7.46
C ALA A 78 -13.51 2.31 6.69
N GLN A 79 -13.59 3.52 6.13
CA GLN A 79 -14.74 4.00 5.35
C GLN A 79 -14.67 3.62 3.86
N GLY A 80 -13.61 2.93 3.41
CA GLY A 80 -13.46 2.60 1.99
C GLY A 80 -13.04 3.79 1.11
N THR A 81 -12.56 4.87 1.70
CA THR A 81 -12.16 6.09 0.97
C THR A 81 -10.65 6.21 0.76
N ALA A 82 -9.84 5.32 1.35
CA ALA A 82 -8.47 5.10 0.92
C ALA A 82 -8.44 3.99 -0.15
N ASP A 83 -7.70 4.20 -1.23
CA ASP A 83 -7.56 3.22 -2.31
C ASP A 83 -6.43 2.22 -1.98
N ILE A 84 -5.34 2.72 -1.39
CA ILE A 84 -4.20 1.92 -0.93
C ILE A 84 -3.90 2.25 0.53
N ILE A 85 -3.69 1.23 1.35
CA ILE A 85 -3.23 1.36 2.75
C ILE A 85 -1.82 0.79 2.86
N LEU A 86 -0.90 1.60 3.39
CA LEU A 86 0.50 1.27 3.65
C LEU A 86 0.82 1.28 5.14
#